data_AF-A0A9X2ZMD3-F1
#
_entry.id   AF-A0A9X2ZMD3-F1
#
_cell.length_a   1.000
_cell.length_b   1.000
_cell.length_c   1.000
_cell.angle_alpha   90.00
_cell.angle_beta   90.00
_cell.angle_gamma   90.00
#
_symmetry.space_group_name_H-M   'P 1'
#
loop_
_entity.id
_entity.type
_entity.pdbx_description
1 polymer ?
#
loop_
_entity_poly.entity_id
_entity_poly.type
_entity_poly.pdbx_seq_one_letter_code
_entity_poly.pdbx_strand_id
1 'polypeptide(L)'
;MKQILLVLSSIVILGCSNPHTFILNDIEVNKYFISGSINHAFKENKIDKSPLIVINGVPFEYNKKQDTILLPLKKSDILNLEFLNKNSSRIIYNEKENAGAIIITARIQD
;
A
#
# COMPACT_ATOMS: atom_id res chain seq x y z
N MET A 1 11.37 -44.14 34.72
CA MET A 1 11.05 -42.70 34.91
C MET A 1 11.06 -42.04 33.54
N LYS A 2 9.89 -41.70 32.99
CA LYS A 2 9.76 -41.14 31.63
C LYS A 2 9.91 -39.63 31.71
N GLN A 3 10.99 -39.08 31.14
CA GLN A 3 11.15 -37.64 30.99
C GLN A 3 10.19 -37.15 29.90
N ILE A 4 9.18 -36.38 30.28
CA ILE A 4 8.27 -35.72 29.35
C ILE A 4 8.92 -34.40 28.97
N LEU A 5 9.43 -34.32 27.75
CA LEU A 5 9.99 -33.11 27.16
C LEU A 5 8.83 -32.14 26.86
N LEU A 6 8.74 -31.05 27.64
CA LEU A 6 7.80 -29.95 27.41
C LEU A 6 8.24 -29.17 26.16
N VAL A 7 7.56 -29.37 25.04
CA VAL A 7 7.73 -28.53 23.84
C VAL A 7 6.93 -27.24 24.04
N LEU A 8 7.61 -26.15 24.39
CA LEU A 8 7.03 -24.81 24.32
C LEU A 8 6.82 -24.46 22.84
N SER A 9 5.59 -24.61 22.36
CA SER A 9 5.16 -24.01 21.11
C SER A 9 5.03 -22.50 21.32
N SER A 10 6.07 -21.75 20.98
CA SER A 10 5.99 -20.29 20.88
C SER A 10 5.13 -19.96 19.67
N ILE A 11 3.83 -19.72 19.91
CA ILE A 11 2.94 -19.11 18.93
C ILE A 11 3.52 -17.72 18.68
N VAL A 12 4.23 -17.57 17.56
CA VAL A 12 4.66 -16.27 17.05
C VAL A 12 3.37 -15.49 16.82
N ILE A 13 3.11 -14.52 17.69
CA ILE A 13 2.05 -13.54 17.48
C ILE A 13 2.53 -12.72 16.28
N LEU A 14 2.24 -13.20 15.08
CA LEU A 14 2.33 -12.41 13.87
C LEU A 14 1.33 -11.27 14.09
N GLY A 15 1.83 -10.13 14.55
CA GLY A 15 1.03 -8.92 14.65
C GLY A 15 0.55 -8.60 13.26
N CYS A 16 -0.70 -8.97 12.95
CA CYS A 16 -1.36 -8.64 11.70
C CYS A 16 -1.50 -7.13 11.66
N SER A 17 -0.54 -6.52 11.00
CA SER A 17 -0.41 -5.09 10.97
C SER A 17 -1.20 -4.61 9.76
N ASN A 18 -2.35 -3.97 9.99
CA ASN A 18 -3.25 -3.61 8.89
C ASN A 18 -2.60 -2.54 8.00
N PRO A 19 -2.67 -2.69 6.66
CA PRO A 19 -2.27 -1.63 5.75
C PRO A 19 -3.26 -0.47 5.83
N HIS A 20 -2.82 0.72 5.42
CA HIS A 20 -3.71 1.87 5.25
C HIS A 20 -4.79 1.55 4.22
N THR A 21 -5.99 2.05 4.45
CA THR A 21 -7.08 1.98 3.48
C THR A 21 -7.00 3.17 2.53
N PHE A 22 -6.69 2.92 1.27
CA PHE A 22 -6.65 3.97 0.25
C PHE A 22 -8.00 4.05 -0.46
N ILE A 23 -8.59 5.25 -0.50
CA ILE A 23 -9.86 5.52 -1.18
C ILE A 23 -9.72 6.67 -2.17
N LEU A 24 -10.58 6.69 -3.18
CA LEU A 24 -10.68 7.73 -4.19
C LEU A 24 -11.71 8.80 -3.76
N ASN A 25 -11.52 10.03 -4.22
CA ASN A 25 -12.50 11.11 -4.11
C ASN A 25 -13.63 10.91 -5.14
N ASP A 26 -14.37 9.82 -4.93
CA ASP A 26 -15.45 9.34 -5.79
C ASP A 26 -16.63 8.89 -4.92
N ILE A 27 -17.76 8.58 -5.56
CA ILE A 27 -19.00 8.20 -4.89
C ILE A 27 -19.13 6.67 -4.77
N GLU A 28 -19.93 6.25 -3.78
CA GLU A 28 -20.41 4.88 -3.61
C GLU A 28 -19.30 3.82 -3.63
N VAL A 29 -19.36 2.85 -4.55
CA VAL A 29 -18.41 1.74 -4.67
C VAL A 29 -17.12 2.17 -5.37
N ASN A 30 -17.16 3.22 -6.20
CA ASN A 30 -16.00 3.67 -6.97
C ASN A 30 -14.89 4.21 -6.06
N LYS A 31 -15.23 4.73 -4.88
CA LYS A 31 -14.23 5.16 -3.89
C LYS A 31 -13.27 4.04 -3.47
N TYR A 32 -13.69 2.78 -3.57
CA TYR A 32 -12.89 1.62 -3.17
C TYR A 32 -12.18 0.92 -4.34
N PHE A 33 -12.23 1.50 -5.54
CA PHE A 33 -11.75 0.86 -6.77
C PHE A 33 -10.30 0.36 -6.69
N ILE A 34 -9.41 1.11 -6.06
CA ILE A 34 -7.98 0.76 -5.92
C ILE A 34 -7.67 -0.05 -4.66
N SER A 35 -8.56 -0.06 -3.67
CA SER A 35 -8.27 -0.61 -2.33
C SER A 35 -7.95 -2.11 -2.39
N GLY A 36 -8.66 -2.85 -3.25
CA GLY A 36 -8.43 -4.28 -3.46
C GLY A 36 -7.03 -4.58 -3.99
N SER A 37 -6.60 -3.88 -5.03
CA SER A 37 -5.28 -4.05 -5.65
C SER A 37 -4.14 -3.68 -4.71
N ILE A 38 -4.29 -2.60 -3.94
CA ILE A 38 -3.31 -2.18 -2.94
C ILE A 38 -3.19 -3.21 -1.82
N ASN A 39 -4.32 -3.69 -1.30
CA ASN A 39 -4.33 -4.74 -0.27
C ASN A 39 -3.69 -6.04 -0.77
N HIS A 40 -3.89 -6.39 -2.05
CA HIS A 40 -3.21 -7.53 -2.64
C HIS A 40 -1.68 -7.30 -2.72
N ALA A 41 -1.23 -6.15 -3.22
CA ALA A 41 0.20 -5.82 -3.28
C ALA A 41 0.87 -5.80 -1.90
N PHE A 42 0.16 -5.36 -0.86
CA PHE A 42 0.61 -5.44 0.53
C PHE A 42 0.77 -6.89 1.01
N LYS A 43 -0.26 -7.73 0.78
CA LYS A 43 -0.22 -9.16 1.15
C LYS A 43 0.91 -9.93 0.46
N GLU A 44 1.21 -9.57 -0.79
CA GLU A 44 2.33 -10.12 -1.56
C GLU A 44 3.69 -9.51 -1.18
N ASN A 45 3.75 -8.67 -0.13
CA ASN A 45 4.97 -8.01 0.37
C ASN A 45 5.69 -7.16 -0.70
N LYS A 46 4.97 -6.72 -1.74
CA LYS A 46 5.50 -5.80 -2.77
C LYS A 46 5.67 -4.40 -2.20
N ILE A 47 4.69 -3.96 -1.41
CA ILE A 47 4.65 -2.67 -0.72
C ILE A 47 4.43 -2.88 0.78
N ASP A 48 4.88 -1.94 1.59
CA ASP A 48 4.60 -1.86 3.02
C ASP A 48 3.36 -0.99 3.29
N LYS A 49 3.04 -0.76 4.58
CA LYS A 49 1.82 -0.04 4.99
C LYS A 49 1.75 1.40 4.49
N SER A 50 2.90 2.07 4.43
CA SER A 50 3.01 3.48 4.11
C SER A 50 3.88 3.69 2.87
N PRO A 51 3.48 3.14 1.71
CA PRO A 51 4.26 3.23 0.48
C PRO A 51 4.31 4.66 -0.02
N LEU A 52 5.29 4.97 -0.86
CA LEU A 52 5.23 6.16 -1.70
C LEU A 52 4.03 6.08 -2.63
N ILE A 53 3.36 7.21 -2.86
CA ILE A 53 2.32 7.32 -3.88
C ILE A 53 2.84 8.29 -4.92
N VAL A 54 2.74 7.91 -6.19
CA VAL A 54 3.17 8.75 -7.31
C VAL A 54 2.02 8.84 -8.30
N ILE A 55 1.52 10.05 -8.53
CA ILE A 55 0.44 10.32 -9.48
C ILE A 55 1.04 11.10 -10.64
N ASN A 56 0.99 10.54 -11.85
CA ASN A 56 1.56 11.14 -13.06
C ASN A 56 3.04 11.57 -12.90
N GLY A 57 3.83 10.74 -12.23
CA GLY A 57 5.24 11.00 -11.98
C GLY A 57 5.53 11.95 -10.81
N VAL A 58 4.51 12.56 -10.20
CA VAL A 58 4.65 13.47 -9.06
C VAL A 58 4.35 12.74 -7.75
N PRO A 59 5.27 12.75 -6.75
CA PRO A 59 4.99 12.23 -5.43
C PRO A 59 3.78 12.91 -4.78
N PHE A 60 2.85 12.11 -4.29
CA PHE A 60 1.69 12.56 -3.53
C PHE A 60 1.98 12.45 -2.04
N GLU A 61 2.05 13.59 -1.36
CA GLU A 61 2.24 13.65 0.09
C GLU A 61 0.93 13.34 0.82
N TYR A 62 1.02 12.51 1.87
CA TYR A 62 -0.12 12.18 2.71
C TYR A 62 0.33 11.89 4.14
N ASN A 63 -0.63 11.98 5.07
CA ASN A 63 -0.35 11.69 6.47
C ASN A 63 -0.31 10.17 6.72
N LYS A 64 0.89 9.60 6.78
CA LYS A 64 1.16 8.17 7.05
C LYS A 64 0.64 7.65 8.40
N LYS A 65 0.09 8.51 9.27
CA LYS A 65 -0.54 8.12 10.55
C LYS A 65 -2.05 7.91 10.44
N GLN A 66 -2.68 8.29 9.33
CA GLN A 66 -4.12 8.12 9.13
C GLN A 66 -4.43 6.71 8.65
N ASP A 67 -5.45 6.07 9.23
CA ASP A 67 -5.89 4.73 8.82
C ASP A 67 -6.48 4.72 7.41
N THR A 68 -7.06 5.84 6.97
CA THR A 68 -7.66 6.00 5.64
C THR A 68 -7.04 7.19 4.93
N ILE A 69 -6.53 6.95 3.72
CA ILE A 69 -5.90 7.95 2.86
C ILE A 69 -6.82 8.24 1.68
N LEU A 70 -7.22 9.49 1.53
CA LEU A 70 -8.02 9.97 0.42
C LEU A 70 -7.12 10.45 -0.72
N LEU A 71 -7.21 9.81 -1.88
CA LEU A 71 -6.57 10.25 -3.10
C LEU A 71 -7.50 11.20 -3.87
N PRO A 72 -6.99 12.34 -4.38
CA PRO A 72 -7.79 13.35 -5.08
C PRO A 72 -8.10 12.95 -6.53
N LEU A 73 -8.46 11.69 -6.76
CA LEU A 73 -8.77 11.12 -8.08
C LEU A 73 -10.16 10.49 -8.03
N LYS A 74 -10.86 10.50 -9.16
CA LYS A 74 -12.02 9.64 -9.41
C LYS A 74 -11.57 8.35 -10.09
N LYS A 75 -12.39 7.30 -10.02
CA LYS A 75 -12.16 6.05 -10.77
C LYS A 75 -12.02 6.33 -12.27
N SER A 76 -12.82 7.24 -12.81
CA SER A 76 -12.75 7.63 -14.22
C SER A 76 -11.40 8.22 -14.60
N ASP A 77 -10.67 8.83 -13.66
CA ASP A 77 -9.39 9.46 -13.95
C ASP A 77 -8.28 8.42 -14.11
N ILE A 78 -8.38 7.26 -13.45
CA ILE A 78 -7.32 6.26 -13.41
C ILE A 78 -7.24 5.51 -14.74
N LEU A 79 -6.09 5.64 -15.41
CA LEU A 79 -5.75 4.90 -16.62
C LEU A 79 -4.97 3.62 -16.30
N ASN A 80 -4.08 3.68 -15.31
CA ASN A 80 -3.24 2.56 -14.90
C ASN A 80 -2.87 2.64 -13.42
N LEU A 81 -2.67 1.47 -12.81
CA LEU A 81 -2.23 1.30 -11.42
C LEU A 81 -1.14 0.23 -11.37
N GLU A 82 0.07 0.64 -11.01
CA GLU A 82 1.24 -0.23 -10.92
C GLU A 82 1.88 -0.19 -9.53
N PHE A 83 2.65 -1.22 -9.23
CA PHE A 83 3.34 -1.36 -7.95
C PHE A 83 4.83 -1.60 -8.17
N LEU A 84 5.65 -0.74 -7.58
CA LEU A 84 7.08 -0.97 -7.50
C LEU A 84 7.42 -1.59 -6.15
N ASN A 85 8.24 -2.63 -6.20
CA ASN A 85 8.74 -3.25 -4.98
C ASN A 85 9.64 -2.27 -4.19
N LYS A 86 9.90 -2.61 -2.93
CA LYS A 86 10.69 -1.82 -1.97
C LYS A 86 12.07 -1.39 -2.50
N ASN A 87 12.77 -2.29 -3.18
CA ASN A 87 14.10 -1.99 -3.72
C ASN A 87 14.03 -1.08 -4.95
N SER A 88 13.13 -1.38 -5.89
CA SER A 88 12.97 -0.61 -7.13
C SER A 88 12.49 0.82 -6.85
N SER A 89 11.52 0.99 -5.95
CA SER A 89 11.02 2.32 -5.54
C SER A 89 12.12 3.19 -4.93
N ARG A 90 12.93 2.64 -4.01
CA ARG A 90 14.08 3.33 -3.42
C ARG A 90 15.06 3.86 -4.47
N ILE A 91 15.36 3.06 -5.49
CA ILE A 91 16.30 3.44 -6.55
C ILE A 91 15.69 4.53 -7.45
N ILE A 92 14.45 4.34 -7.91
CA ILE A 92 13.82 5.22 -8.91
C ILE A 92 13.48 6.59 -8.32
N TYR A 93 12.93 6.62 -7.11
CA TYR A 93 12.44 7.85 -6.48
C TYR A 93 13.41 8.43 -5.43
N ASN A 94 14.58 7.80 -5.25
CA ASN A 94 15.53 8.15 -4.19
C ASN A 94 14.85 8.24 -2.80
N GLU A 95 13.88 7.36 -2.57
CA GLU A 95 13.08 7.36 -1.35
C GLU A 95 13.91 6.79 -0.19
N LYS A 96 13.98 7.53 0.92
CA LYS A 96 14.71 7.05 2.12
C LYS A 96 13.99 5.88 2.79
N GLU A 97 12.67 5.82 2.67
CA GLU A 97 11.84 4.77 3.22
C GLU A 97 11.76 3.60 2.23
N ASN A 98 12.07 2.39 2.70
CA ASN A 98 12.08 1.18 1.88
C ASN A 98 10.68 0.55 1.81
N ALA A 99 9.65 1.33 1.49
CA ALA A 99 8.25 0.95 1.66
C ALA A 99 7.53 0.52 0.36
N GLY A 100 8.21 0.57 -0.79
CA GLY A 100 7.56 0.32 -2.08
C GLY A 100 6.79 1.56 -2.58
N ALA A 101 6.34 1.53 -3.83
CA ALA A 101 5.58 2.64 -4.41
C ALA A 101 4.32 2.17 -5.15
N ILE A 102 3.27 2.98 -5.04
CA ILE A 102 2.04 2.89 -5.83
C ILE A 102 2.14 3.94 -6.93
N ILE A 103 2.17 3.50 -8.19
CA ILE A 103 2.26 4.37 -9.36
C ILE A 103 0.90 4.45 -10.02
N ILE A 104 0.36 5.66 -10.12
CA ILE A 104 -0.95 5.93 -10.69
C ILE A 104 -0.77 6.81 -11.92
N THR A 105 -1.14 6.27 -13.08
CA THR A 105 -1.30 7.07 -14.29
C THR A 105 -2.76 7.48 -14.36
N ALA A 106 -3.01 8.79 -14.34
CA ALA A 106 -4.33 9.38 -14.37
C ALA A 106 -4.47 10.33 -15.56
N ARG A 107 -5.69 10.47 -16.08
CA ARG A 107 -6.04 11.51 -17.03
C ARG A 107 -5.72 12.87 -16.42
N ILE A 108 -5.02 13.71 -17.17
CA ILE A 108 -4.87 15.12 -16.84
C ILE A 108 -6.24 15.75 -17.03
N GLN A 109 -6.76 16.38 -15.98
CA GLN A 109 -7.92 17.26 -16.11
C GLN A 109 -7.36 18.62 -16.55
N ASP A 110 -7.66 19.00 -17.80
CA ASP A 110 -7.40 20.34 -18.34
C ASP A 110 -8.33 21.38 -17.70
#